data_AF-A0A1B9AVQ1-F1
#
_entry.id   AF-A0A1B9AVQ1-F1
#
_cell.length_a   1.000
_cell.length_b   1.000
_cell.length_c   1.000
_cell.angle_alpha   90.00
_cell.angle_beta   90.00
_cell.angle_gamma   90.00
#
_symmetry.space_group_name_H-M   'P 1'
#
loop_
_entity.id
_entity.type
_entity.pdbx_description
1 polymer ?
#
loop_
_entity_poly.entity_id
_entity_poly.type
_entity_poly.pdbx_seq_one_letter_code
_entity_poly.pdbx_strand_id
1 'polypeptide(L)'
;MEEEQLLKEMKSILLNEIPKAVKSIRLESGEMVCYISLLGTDYEPVLGYITLGIESHRKEIIEEYGIEDKYSIWNSGNMPINYQTTIEDSTFRAHQDQLAELLRGDRWEEIWAACQALRFEIAMELNSYNWGEFLPVTEDFVVFSEWEAIDVENGDLVPSIPQEKMNVLVEKGLVNEREND
;
A
#
# COMPACT_ATOMS: atom_id res chain seq x y z
N MET A 1 -22.06 0.10 -15.83
CA MET A 1 -21.89 -1.01 -14.88
C MET A 1 -22.46 -0.58 -13.54
N GLU A 2 -22.98 -1.48 -12.71
CA GLU A 2 -23.33 -1.13 -11.33
C GLU A 2 -22.06 -1.02 -10.48
N GLU A 3 -22.05 -0.08 -9.53
CA GLU A 3 -20.90 0.26 -8.68
C GLU A 3 -20.29 -0.96 -7.98
N GLU A 4 -21.13 -1.80 -7.37
CA GLU A 4 -20.70 -3.04 -6.68
C GLU A 4 -19.96 -4.00 -7.62
N GLN A 5 -20.45 -4.14 -8.87
CA GLN A 5 -19.82 -4.98 -9.88
C GLN A 5 -18.48 -4.38 -10.35
N LEU A 6 -18.41 -3.05 -10.52
CA LEU A 6 -17.19 -2.32 -10.85
C LEU A 6 -16.10 -2.51 -9.78
N LEU A 7 -16.45 -2.34 -8.50
CA LEU A 7 -15.54 -2.55 -7.37
C LEU A 7 -15.10 -4.02 -7.22
N LYS A 8 -15.99 -4.97 -7.49
CA LYS A 8 -15.68 -6.41 -7.44
C LYS A 8 -14.76 -6.87 -8.56
N GLU A 9 -14.98 -6.39 -9.80
CA GLU A 9 -14.06 -6.62 -10.92
C GLU A 9 -12.71 -5.99 -10.63
N MET A 10 -12.70 -4.75 -10.14
CA MET A 10 -11.51 -4.06 -9.64
C MET A 10 -10.74 -4.90 -8.62
N LYS A 11 -11.42 -5.44 -7.59
CA LYS A 11 -10.79 -6.29 -6.57
C LYS A 11 -10.07 -7.48 -7.23
N SER A 12 -10.76 -8.17 -8.14
CA SER A 12 -10.21 -9.33 -8.83
C SER A 12 -9.01 -9.00 -9.72
N ILE A 13 -8.97 -7.81 -10.32
CA ILE A 13 -7.82 -7.39 -11.14
C ILE A 13 -6.62 -7.08 -10.25
N LEU A 14 -6.80 -6.30 -9.18
CA LEU A 14 -5.73 -5.89 -8.25
C LEU A 14 -5.01 -7.08 -7.62
N LEU A 15 -5.75 -8.05 -7.07
CA LEU A 15 -5.17 -9.25 -6.45
C LEU A 15 -4.32 -10.09 -7.41
N ASN A 16 -4.65 -10.06 -8.70
CA ASN A 16 -3.97 -10.81 -9.75
C ASN A 16 -2.81 -10.01 -10.39
N GLU A 17 -2.93 -8.69 -10.53
CA GLU A 17 -1.93 -7.85 -11.20
C GLU A 17 -0.87 -7.25 -10.25
N ILE A 18 -1.21 -6.88 -9.00
CA ILE A 18 -0.20 -6.36 -8.04
C ILE A 18 0.96 -7.35 -7.85
N PRO A 19 0.75 -8.65 -7.62
CA PRO A 19 1.86 -9.61 -7.50
C PRO A 19 2.68 -9.78 -8.78
N LYS A 20 2.11 -9.49 -9.97
CA LYS A 20 2.84 -9.55 -11.25
C LYS A 20 3.69 -8.30 -11.46
N ALA A 21 3.11 -7.12 -11.20
CA ALA A 21 3.80 -5.84 -11.26
C ALA A 21 5.00 -5.83 -10.31
N VAL A 22 4.81 -6.28 -9.07
CA VAL A 22 5.90 -6.41 -8.07
C VAL A 22 7.01 -7.37 -8.54
N LYS A 23 6.66 -8.52 -9.14
CA LYS A 23 7.65 -9.47 -9.72
C LYS A 23 8.43 -8.93 -10.92
N SER A 24 7.98 -7.82 -11.53
CA SER A 24 8.70 -7.15 -12.61
C SER A 24 9.87 -6.30 -12.10
N ILE A 25 9.78 -5.79 -10.86
CA ILE A 25 10.82 -4.98 -10.22
C ILE A 25 12.10 -5.81 -10.07
N ARG A 26 13.25 -5.14 -10.22
CA ARG A 26 14.59 -5.74 -10.10
C ARG A 26 15.29 -5.15 -8.89
N LEU A 27 15.37 -5.95 -7.84
CA LEU A 27 16.16 -5.65 -6.65
C LEU A 27 17.66 -5.82 -6.93
N GLU A 28 18.47 -5.04 -6.24
CA GLU A 28 19.93 -5.23 -6.20
C GLU A 28 20.32 -6.43 -5.32
N SER A 29 21.58 -6.86 -5.46
CA SER A 29 22.07 -8.08 -4.82
C SER A 29 22.18 -7.91 -3.30
N GLY A 30 21.26 -8.53 -2.55
CA GLY A 30 21.27 -8.54 -1.09
C GLY A 30 20.30 -7.55 -0.45
N GLU A 31 19.50 -6.85 -1.26
CA GLU A 31 18.39 -6.05 -0.75
C GLU A 31 17.29 -6.93 -0.16
N MET A 32 16.63 -6.38 0.87
CA MET A 32 15.47 -6.96 1.52
C MET A 32 14.33 -5.94 1.43
N VAL A 33 13.12 -6.40 1.13
CA VAL A 33 11.91 -5.56 1.07
C VAL A 33 11.25 -5.55 2.46
N CYS A 34 11.04 -4.37 3.02
CA CYS A 34 10.37 -4.18 4.30
C CYS A 34 8.90 -3.74 4.19
N TYR A 35 8.46 -3.22 3.05
CA TYR A 35 7.04 -3.02 2.80
C TYR A 35 6.69 -3.02 1.30
N ILE A 36 5.39 -3.13 1.01
CA ILE A 36 4.80 -2.68 -0.26
C ILE A 36 3.79 -1.58 0.07
N SER A 37 4.08 -0.37 -0.38
CA SER A 37 3.09 0.70 -0.40
C SER A 37 2.26 0.57 -1.67
N LEU A 38 0.95 0.73 -1.50
CA LEU A 38 -0.03 0.78 -2.56
C LEU A 38 -0.71 2.15 -2.48
N LEU A 39 -0.34 3.07 -3.38
CA LEU A 39 -0.86 4.43 -3.40
C LEU A 39 -2.10 4.53 -4.30
N GLY A 40 -3.15 5.15 -3.78
CA GLY A 40 -4.24 5.71 -4.57
C GLY A 40 -4.14 7.25 -4.62
N THR A 41 -4.85 7.88 -5.56
CA THR A 41 -5.02 9.35 -5.63
C THR A 41 -6.48 9.71 -5.91
N ASP A 42 -6.82 11.00 -6.00
CA ASP A 42 -8.17 11.43 -6.42
C ASP A 42 -8.46 11.11 -7.91
N TYR A 43 -7.41 10.87 -8.71
CA TYR A 43 -7.51 10.51 -10.13
C TYR A 43 -7.39 9.00 -10.36
N GLU A 44 -6.68 8.30 -9.49
CA GLU A 44 -6.58 6.83 -9.42
C GLU A 44 -7.21 6.37 -8.10
N PRO A 45 -8.56 6.31 -8.02
CA PRO A 45 -9.29 6.14 -6.76
C PRO A 45 -9.13 4.76 -6.12
N VAL A 46 -8.51 3.80 -6.79
CA VAL A 46 -8.01 2.56 -6.19
C VAL A 46 -6.51 2.41 -6.48
N LEU A 47 -5.86 1.55 -5.73
CA LEU A 47 -4.41 1.28 -5.71
C LEU A 47 -3.82 1.09 -7.12
N GLY A 48 -3.07 2.09 -7.62
CA GLY A 48 -2.51 2.08 -8.98
C GLY A 48 -0.98 2.16 -9.03
N TYR A 49 -0.39 2.86 -8.06
CA TYR A 49 1.06 3.02 -7.93
C TYR A 49 1.58 2.13 -6.80
N ILE A 50 2.66 1.41 -7.08
CA ILE A 50 3.21 0.36 -6.21
C ILE A 50 4.67 0.68 -5.92
N THR A 51 5.03 0.85 -4.65
CA THR A 51 6.40 1.14 -4.21
C THR A 51 6.89 0.05 -3.26
N LEU A 52 8.08 -0.52 -3.51
CA LEU A 52 8.74 -1.39 -2.53
C LEU A 52 9.58 -0.55 -1.56
N GLY A 53 9.32 -0.71 -0.27
CA GLY A 53 10.19 -0.19 0.78
C GLY A 53 11.41 -1.08 0.91
N ILE A 54 12.61 -0.53 0.73
CA ILE A 54 13.87 -1.28 0.85
C ILE A 54 14.46 -1.09 2.24
N GLU A 55 14.87 -2.18 2.88
CA GLU A 55 15.32 -2.19 4.27
C GLU A 55 16.60 -1.35 4.50
N SER A 56 17.55 -1.36 3.56
CA SER A 56 18.74 -0.50 3.63
C SER A 56 18.36 0.97 3.63
N HIS A 57 17.47 1.39 2.73
CA HIS A 57 17.04 2.77 2.64
C HIS A 57 16.22 3.21 3.88
N ARG A 58 15.38 2.33 4.42
CA ARG A 58 14.72 2.57 5.70
C ARG A 58 15.72 2.74 6.85
N LYS A 59 16.84 2.01 6.86
CA LYS A 59 17.91 2.19 7.85
C LYS A 59 18.62 3.54 7.66
N GLU A 60 18.91 3.95 6.43
CA GLU A 60 19.47 5.28 6.13
C GLU A 60 18.56 6.41 6.66
N ILE A 61 17.24 6.32 6.42
CA ILE A 61 16.25 7.27 6.95
C ILE A 61 16.26 7.30 8.49
N ILE A 62 16.32 6.13 9.15
CA ILE A 62 16.39 6.04 10.62
C ILE A 62 17.71 6.61 11.16
N GLU A 63 18.82 6.48 10.43
CA GLU A 63 20.12 7.06 10.81
C GLU A 63 20.16 8.59 10.61
N GLU A 64 19.47 9.13 9.60
CA GLU A 64 19.44 10.57 9.29
C GLU A 64 18.42 11.35 10.14
N TYR A 65 17.19 10.84 10.27
CA TYR A 65 16.05 11.53 10.92
C TYR A 65 15.72 11.00 12.32
N GLY A 66 16.19 9.79 12.65
CA GLY A 66 15.87 9.09 13.89
C GLY A 66 14.61 8.23 13.77
N ILE A 67 14.52 7.17 14.59
CA ILE A 67 13.40 6.21 14.57
C ILE A 67 12.04 6.84 14.92
N GLU A 68 12.02 8.02 15.53
CA GLU A 68 10.77 8.72 15.88
C GLU A 68 10.12 9.46 14.71
N ASP A 69 10.84 9.69 13.60
CA ASP A 69 10.23 10.24 12.38
C ASP A 69 9.49 9.13 11.61
N LYS A 70 8.31 8.74 12.14
CA LYS A 70 7.47 7.71 11.54
C LYS A 70 7.01 8.11 10.13
N TYR A 71 6.79 9.40 9.88
CA TYR A 71 6.41 9.88 8.55
C TYR A 71 7.50 9.57 7.52
N SER A 72 8.75 9.96 7.78
CA SER A 72 9.84 9.73 6.83
C SER A 72 10.12 8.23 6.59
N ILE A 73 9.94 7.38 7.60
CA ILE A 73 10.11 5.91 7.52
C ILE A 73 9.11 5.25 6.57
N TRP A 74 7.85 5.71 6.58
CA TRP A 74 6.74 5.07 5.86
C TRP A 74 6.31 5.77 4.57
N ASN A 75 6.65 7.04 4.38
CA ASN A 75 6.40 7.79 3.15
C ASN A 75 7.13 7.13 1.97
N SER A 76 6.37 6.52 1.05
CA SER A 76 6.97 5.79 -0.08
C SER A 76 7.56 6.71 -1.16
N GLY A 77 7.21 8.00 -1.13
CA GLY A 77 7.82 9.04 -1.96
C GLY A 77 9.31 9.28 -1.66
N ASN A 78 9.81 8.83 -0.50
CA ASN A 78 11.24 8.83 -0.19
C ASN A 78 12.00 7.68 -0.89
N MET A 79 11.32 6.58 -1.27
CA MET A 79 11.99 5.40 -1.82
C MET A 79 12.55 5.63 -3.23
N PRO A 80 13.66 4.96 -3.60
CA PRO A 80 14.23 5.07 -4.94
C PRO A 80 13.26 4.65 -6.06
N ILE A 81 13.21 5.44 -7.14
CA ILE A 81 12.28 5.28 -8.27
C ILE A 81 12.42 3.93 -9.01
N ASN A 82 13.58 3.27 -8.92
CA ASN A 82 13.79 1.94 -9.50
C ASN A 82 13.03 0.81 -8.78
N TYR A 83 12.45 1.09 -7.62
CA TYR A 83 11.60 0.17 -6.85
C TYR A 83 10.11 0.51 -6.92
N GLN A 84 9.72 1.32 -7.91
CA GLN A 84 8.36 1.79 -8.13
C GLN A 84 7.81 1.24 -9.46
N THR A 85 6.52 0.93 -9.51
CA THR A 85 5.85 0.36 -10.69
C THR A 85 4.35 0.66 -10.71
N THR A 86 3.69 0.37 -11.83
CA THR A 86 2.26 0.62 -12.09
C THR A 86 1.56 -0.63 -12.62
N ILE A 87 0.25 -0.69 -12.46
CA ILE A 87 -0.59 -1.73 -13.08
C ILE A 87 -0.86 -1.35 -14.54
N GLU A 88 -0.34 -2.15 -15.47
CA GLU A 88 -0.46 -1.90 -16.92
C GLU A 88 -1.70 -2.52 -17.58
N ASP A 89 -2.58 -3.18 -16.83
CA ASP A 89 -3.79 -3.78 -17.37
C ASP A 89 -4.77 -2.70 -17.89
N SER A 90 -5.22 -2.85 -19.13
CA SER A 90 -6.10 -1.85 -19.76
C SER A 90 -7.53 -1.88 -19.21
N THR A 91 -7.95 -2.98 -18.60
CA THR A 91 -9.25 -3.10 -17.92
C THR A 91 -9.21 -2.33 -16.60
N PHE A 92 -8.14 -2.52 -15.80
CA PHE A 92 -7.86 -1.73 -14.60
C PHE A 92 -7.94 -0.22 -14.89
N ARG A 93 -7.22 0.27 -15.90
CA ARG A 93 -7.24 1.70 -16.28
C ARG A 93 -8.65 2.17 -16.65
N ALA A 94 -9.39 1.40 -17.47
CA ALA A 94 -10.77 1.73 -17.84
C ALA A 94 -11.78 1.67 -16.67
N HIS A 95 -11.48 0.90 -15.62
CA HIS A 95 -12.28 0.83 -14.39
C HIS A 95 -11.96 2.00 -13.44
N GLN A 96 -10.68 2.41 -13.34
CA GLN A 96 -10.25 3.63 -12.63
C GLN A 96 -10.93 4.88 -13.21
N ASP A 97 -10.93 5.03 -14.54
CA ASP A 97 -11.62 6.13 -15.23
C ASP A 97 -13.12 6.17 -14.86
N GLN A 98 -13.79 5.02 -14.83
CA GLN A 98 -15.21 4.93 -14.43
C GLN A 98 -15.45 5.32 -12.97
N LEU A 99 -14.57 4.91 -12.05
CA LEU A 99 -14.66 5.32 -10.63
C LEU A 99 -14.39 6.82 -10.46
N ALA A 100 -13.42 7.38 -11.19
CA ALA A 100 -13.10 8.80 -11.16
C ALA A 100 -14.25 9.68 -11.68
N GLU A 101 -15.01 9.24 -12.68
CA GLU A 101 -16.23 9.94 -13.11
C GLU A 101 -17.38 9.81 -12.09
N LEU A 102 -17.52 8.65 -11.42
CA LEU A 102 -18.52 8.48 -10.36
C LEU A 102 -18.26 9.39 -9.13
N LEU A 103 -16.98 9.61 -8.79
CA LEU A 103 -16.56 10.51 -7.72
C LEU A 103 -16.88 11.99 -7.98
N ARG A 104 -17.19 12.38 -9.23
CA ARG A 104 -17.62 13.74 -9.58
C ARG A 104 -19.13 13.96 -9.43
N GLY A 105 -19.89 12.91 -9.12
CA GLY A 105 -21.35 12.96 -8.97
C GLY A 105 -21.83 13.25 -7.55
N ASP A 106 -23.14 13.40 -7.37
CA ASP A 106 -23.78 13.73 -6.09
C ASP A 106 -23.56 12.67 -4.99
N ARG A 107 -23.09 11.47 -5.34
CA ARG A 107 -22.81 10.34 -4.41
C ARG A 107 -21.34 10.26 -3.98
N TRP A 108 -20.55 11.32 -4.17
CA TRP A 108 -19.09 11.29 -3.99
C TRP A 108 -18.62 10.67 -2.65
N GLU A 109 -19.28 10.97 -1.53
CA GLU A 109 -18.95 10.42 -0.20
C GLU A 109 -19.07 8.89 -0.16
N GLU A 110 -20.16 8.36 -0.74
CA GLU A 110 -20.45 6.92 -0.77
C GLU A 110 -19.42 6.19 -1.65
N ILE A 111 -19.16 6.71 -2.86
CA ILE A 111 -18.18 6.14 -3.80
C ILE A 111 -16.76 6.19 -3.20
N TRP A 112 -16.39 7.30 -2.57
CA TRP A 112 -15.08 7.46 -1.94
C TRP A 112 -14.91 6.48 -0.78
N ALA A 113 -15.89 6.36 0.11
CA ALA A 113 -15.85 5.41 1.22
C ALA A 113 -15.76 3.95 0.72
N ALA A 114 -16.50 3.60 -0.33
CA ALA A 114 -16.43 2.27 -0.95
C ALA A 114 -15.05 2.00 -1.59
N CYS A 115 -14.43 3.01 -2.20
CA CYS A 115 -13.07 2.92 -2.71
C CYS A 115 -12.05 2.74 -1.57
N GLN A 116 -12.12 3.50 -0.47
CA GLN A 116 -11.23 3.32 0.68
C GLN A 116 -11.36 1.92 1.29
N ALA A 117 -12.59 1.44 1.49
CA ALA A 117 -12.84 0.09 1.99
C ALA A 117 -12.19 -0.99 1.11
N LEU A 118 -12.32 -0.87 -0.21
CA LEU A 118 -11.67 -1.77 -1.17
C LEU A 118 -10.14 -1.73 -1.08
N ARG A 119 -9.54 -0.54 -0.93
CA ARG A 119 -8.07 -0.41 -0.78
C ARG A 119 -7.57 -1.16 0.45
N PHE A 120 -8.23 -0.97 1.59
CA PHE A 120 -7.90 -1.64 2.84
C PHE A 120 -8.11 -3.16 2.75
N GLU A 121 -9.20 -3.62 2.15
CA GLU A 121 -9.46 -5.04 1.89
C GLU A 121 -8.37 -5.70 1.03
N ILE A 122 -7.93 -5.00 -0.03
CA ILE A 122 -6.83 -5.47 -0.89
C ILE A 122 -5.51 -5.56 -0.12
N ALA A 123 -5.13 -4.55 0.64
CA ALA A 123 -3.89 -4.58 1.43
C ALA A 123 -3.92 -5.70 2.49
N MET A 124 -5.06 -5.90 3.17
CA MET A 124 -5.27 -7.00 4.12
C MET A 124 -5.15 -8.38 3.44
N GLU A 125 -5.78 -8.57 2.27
CA GLU A 125 -5.69 -9.84 1.55
C GLU A 125 -4.27 -10.10 1.03
N LEU A 126 -3.60 -9.09 0.48
CA LEU A 126 -2.21 -9.19 0.04
C LEU A 126 -1.24 -9.44 1.19
N ASN A 127 -1.50 -8.98 2.41
CA ASN A 127 -0.67 -9.32 3.57
C ASN A 127 -0.64 -10.83 3.90
N SER A 128 -1.66 -11.58 3.48
CA SER A 128 -1.74 -13.04 3.67
C SER A 128 -0.92 -13.85 2.63
N TYR A 129 -0.41 -13.20 1.58
CA TYR A 129 0.35 -13.87 0.53
C TYR A 129 1.76 -14.25 1.02
N ASN A 130 2.28 -15.38 0.55
CA ASN A 130 3.65 -15.80 0.85
C ASN A 130 4.68 -15.05 -0.03
N TRP A 131 4.88 -13.76 0.23
CA TRP A 131 5.81 -12.91 -0.53
C TRP A 131 7.25 -13.45 -0.51
N GLY A 132 7.65 -14.17 0.54
CA GLY A 132 8.95 -14.82 0.69
C GLY A 132 9.28 -15.87 -0.38
N GLU A 133 8.30 -16.38 -1.12
CA GLU A 133 8.54 -17.28 -2.26
C GLU A 133 9.12 -16.59 -3.50
N PHE A 134 9.03 -15.25 -3.58
CA PHE A 134 9.41 -14.50 -4.79
C PHE A 134 10.05 -13.13 -4.54
N LEU A 135 10.05 -12.63 -3.31
CA LEU A 135 10.84 -11.48 -2.86
C LEU A 135 11.64 -11.86 -1.60
N PRO A 136 12.88 -11.37 -1.44
CA PRO A 136 13.54 -11.34 -0.14
C PRO A 136 12.81 -10.31 0.74
N VAL A 137 12.04 -10.78 1.73
CA VAL A 137 11.26 -9.91 2.64
C VAL A 137 11.79 -9.97 4.07
N THR A 138 11.69 -8.86 4.81
CA THR A 138 12.06 -8.80 6.22
C THR A 138 10.98 -9.43 7.13
N GLU A 139 11.33 -9.70 8.39
CA GLU A 139 10.39 -10.26 9.38
C GLU A 139 9.17 -9.38 9.65
N ASP A 140 9.35 -8.07 9.51
CA ASP A 140 8.38 -7.00 9.72
C ASP A 140 7.70 -6.54 8.43
N PHE A 141 7.77 -7.36 7.38
CA PHE A 141 7.21 -7.04 6.06
C PHE A 141 5.69 -6.91 6.06
N VAL A 142 5.21 -5.77 5.58
CA VAL A 142 3.79 -5.43 5.46
C VAL A 142 3.44 -4.92 4.06
N VAL A 143 2.18 -5.13 3.66
CA VAL A 143 1.54 -4.40 2.56
C VAL A 143 0.62 -3.36 3.18
N PHE A 144 0.56 -2.12 2.68
CA PHE A 144 -0.36 -1.12 3.21
C PHE A 144 -0.95 -0.24 2.10
N SER A 145 -2.09 0.39 2.39
CA SER A 145 -2.68 1.41 1.54
C SER A 145 -2.13 2.77 1.93
N GLU A 146 -1.55 3.50 0.98
CA GLU A 146 -1.03 4.84 1.16
C GLU A 146 -1.96 5.88 0.52
N TRP A 147 -1.87 7.10 1.04
CA TRP A 147 -2.47 8.31 0.49
C TRP A 147 -1.43 9.45 0.57
N GLU A 148 -1.69 10.56 -0.13
CA GLU A 148 -0.72 11.65 -0.34
C GLU A 148 -0.08 12.24 0.95
N ALA A 149 -0.72 12.06 2.10
CA ALA A 149 -0.18 12.41 3.41
C ALA A 149 -0.56 11.33 4.44
N ILE A 150 0.27 10.30 4.57
CA ILE A 150 0.05 9.20 5.54
C ILE A 150 0.34 9.67 6.98
N ASP A 151 -0.66 9.54 7.86
CA ASP A 151 -0.52 9.84 9.28
C ASP A 151 -0.29 8.54 10.08
N VAL A 152 0.98 8.15 10.20
CA VAL A 152 1.39 6.95 10.94
C VAL A 152 1.14 7.09 12.45
N GLU A 153 1.21 8.30 13.00
CA GLU A 153 1.05 8.54 14.43
C GLU A 153 -0.41 8.39 14.86
N ASN A 154 -1.34 8.91 14.05
CA ASN A 154 -2.77 8.66 14.20
C ASN A 154 -3.20 7.30 13.60
N GLY A 155 -2.28 6.57 12.98
CA GLY A 155 -2.38 5.14 12.68
C GLY A 155 -3.14 4.79 11.40
N ASP A 156 -2.97 5.56 10.33
CA ASP A 156 -3.50 5.28 8.99
C ASP A 156 -3.07 3.92 8.42
N LEU A 157 -2.00 3.33 8.95
CA LEU A 157 -1.58 1.96 8.61
C LEU A 157 -2.57 0.89 9.11
N VAL A 158 -3.25 1.11 10.25
CA VAL A 158 -4.02 0.09 10.98
C VAL A 158 -5.16 -0.55 10.15
N PRO A 159 -5.96 0.19 9.35
CA PRO A 159 -6.98 -0.42 8.50
C PRO A 159 -6.46 -1.40 7.44
N SER A 160 -5.16 -1.33 7.10
CA SER A 160 -4.57 -2.03 5.96
C SER A 160 -3.60 -3.16 6.33
N ILE A 161 -3.22 -3.26 7.60
CA ILE A 161 -2.22 -4.20 8.12
C ILE A 161 -2.85 -5.13 9.17
N PRO A 162 -2.73 -6.47 9.06
CA PRO A 162 -3.20 -7.40 10.08
C PRO A 162 -2.58 -7.17 11.46
N GLN A 163 -3.36 -7.34 12.52
CA GLN A 163 -2.96 -7.01 13.89
C GLN A 163 -1.68 -7.73 14.34
N GLU A 164 -1.49 -8.98 13.93
CA GLU A 164 -0.28 -9.76 14.24
C GLU A 164 0.99 -9.15 13.63
N LYS A 165 0.89 -8.51 12.46
CA LYS A 165 2.00 -7.77 11.86
C LYS A 165 2.17 -6.40 12.50
N MET A 166 1.07 -5.72 12.84
CA MET A 166 1.11 -4.45 13.56
C MET A 166 1.85 -4.59 14.89
N ASN A 167 1.65 -5.70 15.63
CA ASN A 167 2.39 -5.99 16.85
C ASN A 167 3.91 -6.06 16.61
N VAL A 168 4.36 -6.69 15.51
CA VAL A 168 5.79 -6.76 15.15
C VAL A 168 6.36 -5.37 14.83
N LEU A 169 5.56 -4.47 14.23
CA LEU A 169 5.96 -3.08 13.99
C LEU A 169 6.10 -2.30 15.30
N VAL A 170 5.18 -2.49 16.25
CA VAL A 170 5.23 -1.88 17.60
C VAL A 170 6.45 -2.38 18.36
N GLU A 171 6.70 -3.70 18.39
CA GLU A 171 7.86 -4.31 19.06
C GLU A 171 9.21 -3.80 18.51
N LYS A 172 9.26 -3.44 17.23
CA LYS A 172 10.44 -2.86 16.57
C LYS A 172 10.48 -1.32 16.62
N GLY A 173 9.51 -0.67 17.25
CA GLY A 173 9.43 0.80 17.38
C GLY A 173 9.13 1.55 16.07
N LEU A 174 8.68 0.84 15.03
CA LEU A 174 8.42 1.39 13.69
C LEU A 174 7.08 2.11 13.58
N VAL A 175 6.19 1.88 14.54
CA VAL A 175 4.90 2.57 14.74
C VAL A 175 4.70 2.78 16.24
N ASN A 176 3.80 3.70 16.60
CA ASN A 176 3.48 3.95 18.01
C ASN A 176 2.57 2.84 18.56
N GLU A 177 2.72 2.49 19.84
CA GLU A 177 1.72 1.69 20.55
C GLU A 177 0.46 2.54 20.71
N ARG A 178 -0.66 2.12 20.11
CA ARG A 178 -1.97 2.74 20.39
C ARG A 178 -2.44 2.29 21.77
N GLU A 179 -2.67 3.25 22.66
CA GLU A 179 -3.53 3.02 23.82
C GLU A 179 -4.94 2.65 23.32
N ASN A 180 -5.51 1.56 23.84
CA ASN A 180 -6.86 1.14 23.49
C ASN A 180 -7.88 1.94 24.33
N ASP A 181 -8.46 2.99 23.74
CA ASP A 181 -9.65 3.70 24.24
C ASP A 181 -10.97 2.95 23.94
#